data_AF-A0AAQ0HJ66-F1
#
_entry.id   AF-A0AAQ0HJ66-F1
#
_cell.length_a   1.000
_cell.length_b   1.000
_cell.length_c   1.000
_cell.angle_alpha   90.00
_cell.angle_beta   90.00
_cell.angle_gamma   90.00
#
_symmetry.space_group_name_H-M   'P 1'
#
loop_
_entity.id
_entity.type
_entity.pdbx_description
1 polymer ?
#
loop_
_entity_poly.entity_id
_entity_poly.type
_entity_poly.pdbx_seq_one_letter_code
_entity_poly.pdbx_strand_id
1 'polypeptide(L)'
;MTSFVEDAQTPESWVEQLRVRGIKLSARRLREKARAYGQFYCLGRTVFLSSSHVETILAAEAAGWNEALPNGRARAAALEGRG
;
A
#
# COMPACT_ATOMS: atom_id res chain seq x y z
N MET A 1 19.50 7.01 -8.70
CA MET A 1 18.39 6.60 -9.58
C MET A 1 18.21 5.11 -9.37
N THR A 2 17.24 4.71 -8.54
CA THR A 2 16.96 3.28 -8.31
C THR A 2 16.21 2.75 -9.52
N SER A 3 16.67 1.65 -10.11
CA SER A 3 15.96 1.05 -11.23
C SER A 3 14.66 0.41 -10.76
N PHE A 4 13.65 0.35 -11.64
CA PHE A 4 12.36 -0.29 -11.32
C PHE A 4 12.54 -1.71 -10.77
N VAL A 5 13.52 -2.45 -11.28
CA VAL A 5 13.80 -3.83 -10.87
C VAL A 5 14.34 -3.91 -9.44
N GLU A 6 15.06 -2.88 -8.98
CA GLU A 6 15.60 -2.80 -7.62
C GLU A 6 14.56 -2.33 -6.59
N ASP A 7 13.60 -1.51 -7.01
CA ASP A 7 12.60 -0.91 -6.12
C ASP A 7 11.28 -1.71 -6.05
N ALA A 8 10.86 -2.32 -7.17
CA ALA A 8 9.60 -3.04 -7.25
C ALA A 8 9.76 -4.51 -6.83
N GLN A 9 9.13 -4.88 -5.72
CA GLN A 9 9.20 -6.23 -5.15
C GLN A 9 7.82 -6.85 -4.97
N THR A 10 7.77 -8.17 -4.83
CA THR A 10 6.51 -8.87 -4.55
C THR A 10 6.02 -8.58 -3.11
N PRO A 11 4.71 -8.69 -2.85
CA PRO A 11 4.16 -8.57 -1.50
C PRO A 11 4.81 -9.51 -0.48
N GLU A 12 5.19 -10.70 -0.90
CA GLU A 12 5.92 -11.69 -0.09
C GLU A 12 7.29 -11.16 0.33
N SER A 13 8.05 -10.59 -0.61
CA SER A 13 9.37 -10.06 -0.34
C SER A 13 9.30 -8.84 0.60
N TRP A 14 8.34 -7.95 0.38
CA TRP A 14 8.07 -6.83 1.30
C TRP A 14 7.76 -7.30 2.71
N VAL A 15 6.89 -8.31 2.86
CA VAL A 15 6.54 -8.85 4.16
C VAL A 15 7.74 -9.47 4.87
N GLU A 16 8.62 -10.15 4.14
CA GLU A 16 9.85 -10.70 4.71
C GLU A 16 10.78 -9.58 5.20
N GLN A 17 10.97 -8.51 4.41
CA GLN A 17 11.77 -7.36 4.84
C GLN A 17 11.19 -6.65 6.07
N LEU A 18 9.87 -6.50 6.12
CA LEU A 18 9.17 -5.90 7.25
C LEU A 18 9.25 -6.79 8.49
N ARG A 19 9.20 -8.12 8.32
CA ARG A 19 9.32 -9.10 9.42
C ARG A 19 10.68 -9.01 10.10
N VAL A 20 11.77 -8.81 9.36
CA VAL A 20 13.12 -8.59 9.93
C VAL A 20 13.14 -7.39 10.88
N ARG A 21 12.27 -6.40 10.65
CA ARG A 21 12.10 -5.20 11.48
C ARG A 21 11.05 -5.36 12.59
N GLY A 22 10.54 -6.58 12.81
CA GLY A 22 9.53 -6.88 13.82
C GLY A 22 8.09 -6.58 13.43
N ILE A 23 7.84 -6.15 12.18
CA ILE A 23 6.50 -5.78 11.71
C ILE A 23 5.72 -7.04 11.31
N LYS A 24 4.59 -7.29 11.96
CA LYS A 24 3.70 -8.43 11.68
C LYS A 24 2.65 -8.06 10.63
N LEU A 25 3.00 -8.22 9.35
CA LEU A 25 2.09 -8.05 8.21
C LEU A 25 2.02 -9.33 7.39
N SER A 26 0.85 -9.66 6.82
CA SER A 26 0.70 -10.80 5.92
C SER A 26 0.68 -10.34 4.45
N ALA A 27 1.24 -11.15 3.56
CA ALA A 27 1.28 -10.82 2.12
C ALA A 27 -0.13 -10.74 1.53
N ARG A 28 -1.07 -11.55 2.05
CA ARG A 28 -2.50 -11.47 1.69
C ARG A 28 -3.06 -10.08 1.99
N ARG A 29 -2.86 -9.58 3.22
CA ARG A 29 -3.37 -8.26 3.64
C ARG A 29 -2.73 -7.14 2.81
N LEU A 30 -1.42 -7.23 2.57
CA LEU A 30 -0.72 -6.25 1.73
C LEU A 30 -1.26 -6.23 0.29
N ARG A 31 -1.56 -7.39 -0.31
CA ARG A 31 -2.21 -7.46 -1.64
C ARG A 31 -3.61 -6.87 -1.64
N GLU A 32 -4.42 -7.18 -0.63
CA GLU A 32 -5.79 -6.64 -0.51
C GLU A 32 -5.76 -5.12 -0.43
N LYS A 33 -4.87 -4.56 0.39
CA LYS A 33 -4.71 -3.10 0.54
C LYS A 33 -4.14 -2.45 -0.70
N ALA A 34 -3.11 -3.03 -1.31
CA ALA A 34 -2.57 -2.54 -2.57
C ALA A 34 -3.65 -2.45 -3.66
N ARG A 35 -4.52 -3.47 -3.78
CA ARG A 35 -5.65 -3.43 -4.72
C ARG A 35 -6.72 -2.43 -4.32
N ALA A 36 -7.07 -2.36 -3.04
CA ALA A 36 -8.09 -1.42 -2.54
C ALA A 36 -7.70 0.05 -2.79
N TYR A 37 -6.41 0.37 -2.68
CA TYR A 37 -5.89 1.72 -2.89
C TYR A 37 -5.35 1.98 -4.30
N GLY A 38 -5.39 1.00 -5.20
CA GLY A 38 -4.82 1.10 -6.54
C GLY A 38 -3.30 1.30 -6.58
N GLN A 39 -2.60 0.94 -5.51
CA GLN A 39 -1.15 1.15 -5.34
C GLN A 39 -0.39 -0.14 -5.66
N PHE A 40 -0.24 -0.48 -6.94
CA PHE A 40 0.54 -1.63 -7.37
C PHE A 40 0.89 -1.60 -8.86
N TYR A 41 1.92 -2.35 -9.22
CA TYR A 41 2.15 -2.80 -10.59
C TYR A 41 1.67 -4.25 -10.75
N CYS A 42 1.18 -4.61 -11.94
CA CYS A 42 0.81 -5.98 -12.24
C CYS A 42 1.50 -6.47 -13.52
N LEU A 43 1.92 -7.74 -13.49
CA LEU A 43 2.38 -8.49 -14.65
C LEU A 43 1.65 -9.84 -14.65
N GLY A 44 0.59 -9.93 -15.45
CA GLY A 44 -0.34 -11.06 -15.39
C GLY A 44 -0.98 -11.20 -14.01
N ARG A 45 -0.69 -12.29 -13.31
CA ARG A 45 -1.20 -12.54 -11.94
C ARG A 45 -0.26 -12.04 -10.84
N THR A 46 0.96 -11.65 -11.20
CA THR A 46 1.98 -11.21 -10.26
C THR A 46 1.79 -9.74 -9.93
N VAL A 47 1.84 -9.42 -8.65
CA VAL A 47 1.76 -8.06 -8.12
C VAL A 47 3.15 -7.63 -7.67
N PHE A 48 3.52 -6.40 -8.01
CA PHE A 48 4.74 -5.76 -7.53
C PHE A 48 4.40 -4.43 -6.84
N LEU A 49 5.15 -4.12 -5.81
CA LEU A 49 5.02 -2.92 -5.00
C LEU A 49 6.38 -2.23 -4.97
N SER A 50 6.40 -0.96 -5.35
CA SER A 50 7.51 -0.06 -5.09
C SER A 50 7.49 0.38 -3.63
N SER A 51 8.59 0.98 -3.17
CA SER A 51 8.64 1.67 -1.88
C SER A 51 7.52 2.71 -1.75
N SER A 52 7.33 3.53 -2.80
CA SER A 52 6.27 4.55 -2.86
C SER A 52 4.85 3.98 -2.74
N HIS A 53 4.57 2.81 -3.33
CA HIS A 53 3.27 2.14 -3.16
C HIS A 53 3.05 1.75 -1.69
N VAL A 54 4.05 1.15 -1.05
CA VAL A 54 3.96 0.71 0.35
C VAL A 54 3.77 1.91 1.27
N GLU A 55 4.52 3.00 1.08
CA GLU A 55 4.37 4.23 1.84
C GLU A 55 2.95 4.81 1.70
N THR A 56 2.43 4.88 0.47
CA THR A 56 1.06 5.36 0.21
C THR A 56 0.01 4.50 0.90
N ILE A 57 0.16 3.18 0.86
CA ILE A 57 -0.75 2.24 1.56
C ILE A 57 -0.72 2.47 3.08
N LEU A 58 0.47 2.64 3.66
CA LEU A 58 0.63 2.87 5.09
C LEU A 58 0.06 4.23 5.52
N ALA A 59 0.29 5.28 4.73
CA ALA A 59 -0.29 6.59 4.96
C ALA A 59 -1.83 6.56 4.90
N ALA A 60 -2.40 5.84 3.93
CA ALA A 60 -3.84 5.63 3.81
C ALA A 60 -4.44 4.90 5.02
N GLU A 61 -3.79 3.84 5.50
CA GLU A 61 -4.20 3.12 6.70
C GLU A 61 -4.12 4.01 7.96
N ALA A 62 -3.04 4.79 8.11
CA ALA A 62 -2.86 5.72 9.22
C ALA A 62 -3.91 6.85 9.21
N ALA A 63 -4.33 7.30 8.02
CA ALA A 63 -5.40 8.28 7.84
C ALA A 63 -6.81 7.69 8.00
N GLY A 64 -6.95 6.39 8.31
CA GLY A 64 -8.23 5.75 8.57
C GLY A 64 -9.07 5.47 7.30
N TRP A 65 -8.44 5.38 6.13
CA TRP A 65 -9.16 5.09 4.87
C TRP A 65 -9.86 3.72 4.85
N ASN A 66 -9.61 2.89 5.87
CA ASN A 66 -10.25 1.59 6.06
C ASN A 66 -11.70 1.66 6.60
N GLU A 67 -12.10 2.74 7.27
CA GLU A 67 -13.41 2.82 7.94
C GLU A 67 -14.47 3.58 7.12
N ALA A 68 -14.06 4.32 6.09
CA ALA A 68 -14.93 5.29 5.43
C ALA A 68 -15.69 4.78 4.20
N LEU A 69 -15.62 3.51 3.79
CA LEU A 69 -16.25 3.07 2.53
C LEU A 69 -16.95 1.70 2.60
N PRO A 70 -18.22 1.65 3.02
CA PRO A 70 -19.20 0.85 2.29
C PRO A 70 -19.56 1.64 1.02
N ASN A 71 -19.13 1.17 -0.14
CA ASN A 71 -19.47 1.71 -1.47
C ASN A 71 -18.92 3.11 -1.81
N GLY A 72 -17.63 3.19 -2.13
CA GLY A 72 -17.13 3.96 -3.28
C GLY A 72 -17.40 5.46 -3.38
N ARG A 73 -17.51 6.23 -2.29
CA ARG A 73 -17.50 7.70 -2.33
C ARG A 73 -16.53 8.30 -1.32
N ALA A 74 -15.40 8.75 -1.85
CA ALA A 74 -14.23 9.27 -1.16
C ALA A 74 -14.53 10.38 -0.14
N ARG A 75 -13.82 10.37 1.00
CA ARG A 75 -13.65 11.55 1.85
C ARG A 75 -12.59 12.46 1.21
N ALA A 76 -13.02 13.33 0.30
CA ALA A 76 -12.21 14.42 -0.25
C ALA A 76 -12.07 15.61 0.74
N ALA A 77 -12.11 15.39 2.06
CA ALA A 77 -12.33 16.46 3.04
C ALA A 77 -11.42 16.37 4.28
N ALA A 78 -10.11 16.20 4.11
CA ALA A 78 -9.18 16.22 5.25
C ALA A 78 -7.94 17.12 5.07
N LEU A 79 -7.85 17.92 4.01
CA LEU A 79 -6.74 18.87 3.82
C LEU A 79 -7.15 20.35 3.76
N GLU A 80 -8.44 20.71 3.82
CA GLU A 80 -8.90 22.12 3.82
C GLU A 80 -9.17 22.71 5.23
N GLY A 81 -8.35 22.38 6.22
CA GLY A 81 -8.61 22.78 7.62
C GLY A 81 -7.39 23.17 8.42
N ARG A 82 -6.46 23.94 7.83
CA ARG A 82 -5.46 24.72 8.57
C ARG A 82 -5.22 26.07 7.87
N GLY A 83 -6.23 26.92 7.96
CA GLY A 83 -6.09 28.38 7.88
C GLY A 83 -6.23 28.96 9.28
#